data_AF-A0A1S8TH78-F1
#
_entry.id   AF-A0A1S8TH78-F1
#
_cell.length_a   1.000
_cell.length_b   1.000
_cell.length_c   1.000
_cell.angle_alpha   90.00
_cell.angle_beta   90.00
_cell.angle_gamma   90.00
#
_symmetry.space_group_name_H-M   'P 1'
#
loop_
_entity.id
_entity.type
_entity.pdbx_description
1 polymer ?
#
loop_
_entity_poly.entity_id
_entity_poly.type
_entity_poly.pdbx_seq_one_letter_code
_entity_poly.pdbx_strand_id
1 'polypeptide(L)' 'MNEYEQRLNENKNIILRNIQQGKRAGVNKVSAVFAVSRRDEIRRNMVTDLATWLITDGYKVSLKEGELEILTIEWE' A
#
# COMPACT_ATOMS: atom_id res chain seq x y z
N MET A 1 17.41 -11.80 4.72
CA MET A 1 16.35 -10.91 4.23
C MET A 1 17.03 -9.89 3.33
N ASN A 2 16.63 -9.81 2.06
CA ASN A 2 17.25 -8.87 1.11
C ASN A 2 16.66 -7.45 1.30
N GLU A 3 17.29 -6.44 0.70
CA GLU A 3 16.85 -5.04 0.82
C GLU A 3 15.40 -4.84 0.34
N TYR A 4 14.98 -5.59 -0.68
CA TYR A 4 13.62 -5.54 -1.20
C TYR A 4 12.58 -5.99 -0.16
N GLU A 5 12.80 -7.16 0.45
CA GLU A 5 11.95 -7.71 1.50
C GLU A 5 11.88 -6.80 2.74
N GLN A 6 13.01 -6.19 3.12
CA GLN A 6 13.04 -5.22 4.22
C GLN A 6 12.15 -4.02 3.91
N ARG A 7 12.32 -3.39 2.74
CA ARG A 7 11.49 -2.26 2.31
C ARG A 7 10.01 -2.62 2.17
N LEU A 8 9.70 -3.81 1.65
CA LEU A 8 8.33 -4.31 1.56
C LEU A 8 7.70 -4.40 2.97
N ASN A 9 8.42 -5.00 3.93
CA ASN A 9 7.95 -5.13 5.31
C ASN A 9 7.81 -3.79 6.03
N GLU A 10 8.71 -2.85 5.78
CA GLU A 10 8.60 -1.47 6.30
C GLU A 10 7.32 -0.78 5.80
N ASN A 11 7.03 -0.87 4.51
CA ASN A 11 5.80 -0.31 3.94
C ASN A 11 4.55 -0.98 4.50
N LYS A 12 4.54 -2.32 4.66
CA LYS A 12 3.44 -3.04 5.32
C LYS A 12 3.20 -2.51 6.73
N ASN A 13 4.26 -2.33 7.51
CA ASN A 13 4.17 -1.79 8.87
C ASN A 13 3.60 -0.38 8.92
N ILE A 14 4.01 0.49 7.99
CA ILE A 14 3.46 1.86 7.88
C ILE A 14 1.98 1.82 7.53
N ILE A 15 1.59 1.00 6.55
CA ILE A 15 0.20 0.86 6.12
C ILE A 15 -0.67 0.36 7.28
N LEU A 16 -0.26 -0.70 7.98
CA LEU A 16 -0.99 -1.23 9.14
C LEU A 16 -1.19 -0.18 10.23
N ARG A 17 -0.15 0.59 10.56
CA ARG A 17 -0.25 1.67 11.55
C ARG A 17 -1.29 2.72 11.13
N ASN A 18 -1.31 3.12 9.85
CA ASN A 18 -2.28 4.09 9.35
C ASN A 18 -3.71 3.54 9.31
N ILE A 19 -3.90 2.26 8.96
CA ILE A 19 -5.21 1.60 9.05
C ILE A 19 -5.70 1.61 10.50
N GLN A 20 -4.85 1.25 11.46
CA GLN A 20 -5.21 1.26 12.89
C GLN A 20 -5.56 2.66 13.39
N GLN A 21 -4.82 3.68 12.96
CA GLN A 21 -5.16 5.07 13.27
C GLN A 21 -6.47 5.49 12.62
N GLY A 22 -6.70 5.13 11.36
CA GLY A 22 -7.95 5.40 10.64
C GLY A 22 -9.16 4.79 11.34
N LYS A 23 -9.06 3.51 11.74
CA LYS A 23 -10.09 2.83 12.55
C LYS A 23 -10.41 3.57 13.84
N ARG A 24 -9.38 4.02 14.59
CA ARG A 24 -9.55 4.80 15.82
C ARG A 24 -10.17 6.18 15.58
N ALA A 25 -9.91 6.77 14.42
CA ALA A 25 -10.48 8.06 14.02
C ALA A 25 -11.90 7.94 13.43
N GLY A 26 -12.47 6.73 13.33
CA GLY A 26 -13.80 6.50 12.77
C GLY A 26 -13.87 6.65 11.25
N VAL A 27 -12.72 6.55 10.55
CA VAL A 27 -12.70 6.47 9.08
C VAL A 27 -12.55 5.02 8.63
N ASN A 28 -12.98 4.75 7.40
CA ASN A 28 -13.02 3.42 6.82
C ASN A 28 -12.07 3.25 5.62
N LYS A 29 -11.20 4.25 5.39
CA LYS A 29 -10.32 4.31 4.22
C LYS A 29 -9.02 5.04 4.51
N VAL A 30 -7.92 4.54 3.96
CA VAL A 30 -6.65 5.28 3.79
C VAL A 30 -6.16 5.17 2.36
N SER A 31 -5.30 6.10 1.94
CA SER A 31 -4.60 6.04 0.65
C SER A 31 -3.09 6.18 0.87
N ALA A 32 -2.32 5.28 0.27
CA ALA A 32 -0.87 5.37 0.20
C ALA A 32 -0.48 5.91 -1.19
N VAL A 33 0.40 6.91 -1.22
CA VAL A 33 0.85 7.57 -2.46
C VAL A 33 2.31 7.21 -2.70
N PHE A 34 2.59 6.63 -3.86
CA PHE A 34 3.90 6.18 -4.26
C PHE A 34 4.42 7.02 -5.42
N ALA A 35 5.59 7.63 -5.22
CA ALA A 35 6.36 8.26 -6.29
C ALA A 35 7.09 7.17 -7.07
N VAL A 36 6.44 6.65 -8.11
CA VAL A 36 6.95 5.58 -8.97
C VAL A 36 7.16 6.12 -10.38
N SER A 37 8.39 6.03 -10.88
CA SER A 37 8.67 6.33 -12.29
C SER A 37 8.28 5.12 -13.15
N ARG A 38 7.80 5.33 -14.38
CA ARG A 38 7.55 4.24 -15.35
C ARG A 38 8.75 3.35 -15.66
N ARG A 39 9.96 3.77 -15.30
CA ARG A 39 11.20 2.98 -15.48
C ARG A 39 11.62 2.22 -14.22
N ASP A 40 10.97 2.44 -13.08
CA ASP A 40 11.29 1.80 -11.81
C ASP A 40 10.42 0.56 -11.60
N GLU A 41 10.79 -0.54 -12.27
CA GLU A 41 10.10 -1.83 -12.17
C GLU A 41 10.08 -2.38 -10.74
N ILE A 42 11.15 -2.15 -9.98
CA ILE A 42 11.26 -2.65 -8.61
C ILE A 42 10.18 -2.02 -7.73
N ARG A 43 9.98 -0.69 -7.82
CA ARG A 43 8.92 -0.02 -7.07
C ARG A 43 7.52 -0.44 -7.52
N ARG A 44 7.28 -0.62 -8.82
CA ARG A 44 5.99 -1.12 -9.32
C ARG A 44 5.65 -2.51 -8.80
N ASN A 45 6.64 -3.41 -8.80
CA ASN A 45 6.47 -4.74 -8.22
C ASN A 45 6.15 -4.64 -6.73
N MET A 46 6.80 -3.73 -6.00
CA MET A 46 6.51 -3.50 -4.59
C MET A 46 5.09 -2.99 -4.33
N VAL A 47 4.58 -2.07 -5.15
CA VAL A 47 3.19 -1.59 -5.04
C VAL A 47 2.20 -2.72 -5.33
N THR A 48 2.48 -3.53 -6.35
CA THR A 48 1.70 -4.74 -6.67
C THR A 48 1.68 -5.71 -5.49
N ASP A 49 2.83 -6.04 -4.92
CA ASP A 49 2.95 -6.96 -3.78
C ASP A 49 2.20 -6.45 -2.54
N LEU A 50 2.22 -5.14 -2.29
CA LEU A 50 1.44 -4.51 -1.22
C LEU A 50 -0.06 -4.63 -1.49
N ALA A 51 -0.50 -4.36 -2.72
CA ALA A 51 -1.91 -4.49 -3.10
C ALA A 51 -2.40 -5.93 -2.95
N THR A 52 -1.64 -6.92 -3.45
CA THR A 52 -1.97 -8.35 -3.32
C THR A 52 -2.04 -8.78 -1.86
N TRP A 53 -1.08 -8.36 -1.03
CA TRP A 53 -1.11 -8.64 0.39
C TRP A 53 -2.36 -8.08 1.08
N LEU A 54 -2.73 -6.83 0.80
CA LEU A 54 -3.92 -6.20 1.39
C LEU A 54 -5.22 -6.89 0.95
N ILE A 55 -5.32 -7.27 -0.33
CA ILE A 55 -6.47 -8.04 -0.84
C ILE A 55 -6.57 -9.39 -0.12
N THR A 56 -5.43 -10.06 0.08
CA THR A 56 -5.38 -11.35 0.80
C THR A 56 -5.82 -11.21 2.26
N ASP A 57 -5.57 -10.05 2.88
CA ASP A 57 -5.97 -9.72 4.25
C ASP A 57 -7.42 -9.20 4.36
N GLY A 58 -8.17 -9.18 3.24
CA GLY A 58 -9.59 -8.84 3.21
C GLY A 58 -9.91 -7.35 3.01
N TYR A 59 -8.92 -6.52 2.71
CA TYR A 59 -9.17 -5.11 2.37
C TYR A 59 -9.67 -4.98 0.95
N LYS A 60 -10.56 -4.00 0.74
CA LYS A 60 -10.91 -3.56 -0.62
C LYS A 60 -9.86 -2.57 -1.10
N VAL A 61 -9.21 -2.91 -2.20
CA VAL A 61 -8.06 -2.15 -2.71
C VAL A 61 -8.36 -1.61 -4.09
N SER A 62 -7.97 -0.37 -4.36
CA SER A 62 -7.93 0.19 -5.72
C SER A 62 -6.60 0.89 -5.96
N LEU A 63 -6.00 0.63 -7.11
CA LEU A 63 -4.77 1.27 -7.55
C LEU A 63 -5.10 2.22 -8.71
N LYS A 64 -4.74 3.50 -8.56
CA LYS A 64 -4.83 4.49 -9.63
C LYS A 64 -3.43 4.79 -10.16
N GLU A 65 -3.22 4.49 -11.43
CA GLU A 65 -1.98 4.82 -12.15
C GLU A 65 -2.01 6.28 -12.66
N GLY A 66 -0.84 6.93 -12.66
CA GLY A 66 -0.69 8.34 -13.05
C GLY A 66 0.78 8.79 -12.95
N GLU A 67 1.01 10.08 -12.67
CA GLU A 67 2.34 10.58 -12.27
C GLU A 67 2.80 10.02 -10.92
N LEU A 68 1.82 9.65 -10.08
CA LEU A 68 1.99 8.93 -8.83
C LEU A 68 1.06 7.72 -8.85
N GLU A 69 1.46 6.65 -8.19
CA GLU A 69 0.60 5.49 -7.96
C GLU A 69 -0.13 5.67 -6.63
N ILE A 70 -1.46 5.65 -6.66
CA ILE A 70 -2.28 5.83 -5.45
C ILE A 70 -2.98 4.52 -5.13
N LEU A 71 -2.57 3.91 -4.01
CA LEU A 71 -3.19 2.70 -3.47
C LEU A 71 -4.20 3.08 -2.39
N THR A 72 -5.48 2.96 -2.72
CA THR A 72 -6.57 3.18 -1.77
C THR A 72 -6.98 1.87 -1.12
N ILE A 73 -7.15 1.90 0.19
CA ILE A 73 -7.37 0.75 1.06
C ILE A 73 -8.60 1.03 1.91
N GLU A 74 -9.65 0.22 1.75
CA GLU A 74 -10.95 0.37 2.41
C GLU A 74 -11.26 -0.86 3.27
N TRP A 75 -12.00 -0.64 4.36
CA TRP A 75 -12.54 -1.69 5.25
C TRP A 75 -13.97 -1.34 5.68
N GLU A 76 -14.70 -2.32 6.23
CA GLU A 76 -16.03 -2.13 6.85
C GLU A 76 -15.93 -1.65 8.30
#